data_AF-A0A183DRX7-F1
#
_entry.id   AF-A0A183DRX7-F1
#
_cell.length_a   1.000
_cell.length_b   1.000
_cell.length_c   1.000
_cell.angle_alpha   90.00
_cell.angle_beta   90.00
_cell.angle_gamma   90.00
#
_symmetry.space_group_name_H-M   'P 1'
#
loop_
_entity.id
_entity.type
_entity.pdbx_description
1 polymer ?
#
loop_
_entity_poly.entity_id
_entity_poly.type
_entity_poly.pdbx_seq_one_letter_code
_entity_poly.pdbx_strand_id
1 'polypeptide(L)' 'MDDCGTCDRCIHRPCIAESNREYEEHGVIGKGAYGIVYLVTHVPSNKQVLFFFPMNFR' A
#
# COMPACT_ATOMS: atom_id res chain seq x y z
N MET A 1 10.63 12.71 -13.06
CA MET A 1 11.18 11.34 -12.98
C MET A 1 11.55 11.17 -11.53
N ASP A 2 10.55 10.80 -10.75
CA ASP A 2 10.69 10.65 -9.30
C ASP A 2 11.16 9.23 -9.07
N ASP A 3 12.49 9.10 -9.11
CA ASP A 3 13.21 7.89 -8.73
C ASP A 3 13.00 7.67 -7.23
N CYS A 4 11.99 6.89 -6.89
CA CYS A 4 11.80 6.41 -5.52
C CYS A 4 12.45 5.03 -5.38
N GLY A 5 13.75 4.94 -5.67
CA GLY A 5 14.60 3.87 -5.19
C GLY A 5 14.89 4.11 -3.70
N THR A 6 14.74 3.07 -2.89
CA THR A 6 14.95 3.00 -1.42
C THR A 6 13.74 3.30 -0.54
N CYS A 7 13.19 2.21 -0.01
CA CYS A 7 12.07 2.02 0.91
C CYS A 7 12.20 2.71 2.29
N ASP A 8 13.11 3.68 2.46
CA ASP A 8 13.45 4.27 3.77
C ASP A 8 12.87 5.68 3.99
N ARG A 9 12.30 6.31 2.95
CA ARG A 9 11.90 7.74 3.00
C ARG A 9 10.44 8.06 2.68
N CYS A 10 9.60 7.07 2.41
CA CYS A 10 8.19 7.32 2.12
C CYS A 10 7.31 7.13 3.36
N ILE A 11 7.25 8.15 4.21
CA ILE A 11 6.29 8.25 5.32
C ILE A 11 4.82 8.15 4.81
N HIS A 12 4.60 8.34 3.50
CA HIS A 12 3.28 8.36 2.87
C HIS A 12 2.88 7.11 2.08
N ARG A 13 3.79 6.19 1.78
CA ARG A 13 3.47 4.98 1.02
C ARG A 13 4.10 3.79 1.72
N PRO A 14 3.29 2.86 2.27
CA PRO A 14 3.86 1.63 2.80
C PRO A 14 4.66 0.95 1.69
N CYS A 15 5.81 0.39 2.05
CA CYS A 15 6.72 -0.33 1.15
C CYS A 15 6.11 -1.66 0.69
N ILE A 16 4.93 -1.62 0.07
CA ILE A 16 4.32 -2.73 -0.64
C ILE A 16 5.14 -3.02 -1.92
N ALA A 17 5.88 -2.01 -2.41
CA ALA A 17 6.57 -2.01 -3.69
C ALA A 17 7.66 -3.09 -3.85
N GLU A 18 8.26 -3.59 -2.77
CA GLU A 18 9.39 -4.54 -2.91
C GLU A 18 9.05 -6.00 -2.59
N SER A 19 8.03 -6.29 -1.77
CA SER A 19 7.80 -7.65 -1.25
C SER A 19 6.62 -8.42 -1.83
N ASN A 20 5.75 -7.82 -2.65
CA ASN A 20 4.53 -8.49 -3.11
C ASN A 20 4.22 -8.18 -4.58
N ARG A 21 5.04 -8.70 -5.49
CA ARG A 21 4.79 -8.67 -6.96
C ARG A 21 3.44 -9.29 -7.37
N GLU A 22 2.79 -9.99 -6.46
CA GLU A 22 1.50 -10.64 -6.64
C GLU A 22 0.31 -9.69 -6.44
N TYR A 23 0.54 -8.46 -5.96
CA TYR A 23 -0.52 -7.49 -5.68
C TYR A 23 -0.30 -6.17 -6.41
N GLU A 24 -1.32 -5.73 -7.15
CA GLU A 24 -1.35 -4.45 -7.86
C GLU A 24 -2.16 -3.43 -7.04
N GLU A 25 -1.59 -2.26 -6.73
CA GLU A 25 -2.27 -1.20 -5.97
C GLU A 25 -3.18 -0.37 -6.88
N HIS A 26 -4.47 -0.27 -6.54
CA HIS A 26 -5.43 0.57 -7.26
C HIS A 26 -5.61 1.95 -6.62
N GLY A 27 -5.31 2.08 -5.34
CA GLY A 27 -5.31 3.37 -4.63
C GLY A 27 -5.95 3.30 -3.24
N VAL A 28 -6.03 4.45 -2.58
CA VAL A 28 -6.61 4.58 -1.24
C VAL A 28 -8.13 4.73 -1.34
N ILE A 29 -8.85 3.89 -0.60
CA ILE A 29 -10.32 3.96 -0.52
C ILE A 29 -10.83 4.45 0.84
N GLY A 30 -9.96 4.51 1.85
CA GLY A 30 -10.34 4.97 3.18
C GLY A 30 -9.15 5.49 3.96
N LYS A 31 -9.34 6.59 4.70
CA LYS A 31 -8.39 7.13 5.67
C LYS A 31 -9.13 7.41 6.96
N GLY A 32 -8.59 6.97 8.08
CA GLY A 32 -9.16 7.20 9.39
C GLY A 32 -8.09 7.40 10.45
N ALA A 33 -8.53 7.75 11.66
CA ALA A 33 -7.66 7.97 12.81
C ALA A 33 -6.79 6.76 13.18
N TYR A 34 -7.12 5.56 12.69
CA TYR A 34 -6.38 4.34 12.99
C TYR A 34 -5.50 3.86 11.84
N GLY A 35 -5.63 4.43 10.63
CA GLY A 35 -4.90 3.92 9.47
C GLY A 35 -5.50 4.26 8.11
N ILE A 36 -4.90 3.69 7.08
CA ILE A 36 -5.26 3.88 5.67
C ILE A 36 -5.62 2.52 5.06
N VAL A 37 -6.72 2.48 4.30
CA VAL A 37 -7.18 1.31 3.55
C VAL A 37 -6.88 1.50 2.07
N TYR A 38 -6.15 0.55 1.50
CA TYR A 38 -5.83 0.48 0.08
C TYR A 38 -6.63 -0.62 -0.59
N LEU A 39 -7.14 -0.32 -1.79
CA LEU A 39 -7.67 -1.32 -2.69
C LEU A 39 -6.52 -1.88 -3.52
N VAL A 40 -6.39 -3.20 -3.53
CA VAL A 40 -5.37 -3.90 -4.30
C VAL A 40 -5.99 -5.09 -5.04
N THR A 41 -5.39 -5.50 -6.15
CA THR A 41 -5.77 -6.73 -6.87
C THR A 41 -4.68 -7.77 -6.74
N HIS A 42 -5.05 -8.96 -6.27
CA HIS A 42 -4.18 -10.13 -6.32
C HIS A 42 -4.09 -10.62 -7.78
N VAL A 43 -2.98 -10.32 -8.44
CA VAL A 43 -2.71 -10.59 -9.86
C VAL A 43 -2.98 -12.05 -10.25
N PRO A 44 -2.45 -13.08 -9.54
CA PRO A 44 -2.62 -14.46 -9.99
C PRO A 44 -4.06 -14.98 -9.83
N SER A 45 -4.86 -14.40 -8.93
CA SER A 45 -6.27 -14.79 -8.74
C SER A 45 -7.27 -13.82 -9.35
N ASN A 46 -6.81 -12.67 -9.85
CA ASN A 46 -7.63 -11.53 -10.29
C ASN A 46 -8.73 -11.16 -9.26
N LYS A 47 -8.37 -11.17 -7.97
CA LYS A 47 -9.28 -10.86 -6.86
C LYS A 47 -8.91 -9.55 -6.21
N GLN A 48 -9.89 -8.67 -6.05
CA GLN A 48 -9.72 -7.43 -5.30
C GLN A 48 -9.78 -7.69 -3.80
N VAL A 49 -8.81 -7.16 -3.05
CA VAL A 49 -8.71 -7.26 -1.59
C VAL A 49 -8.35 -5.90 -1.00
N LEU A 50 -8.51 -5.78 0.32
CA LEU A 50 -8.24 -4.55 1.06
C LEU A 50 -7.03 -4.73 1.96
N PHE A 51 -6.05 -3.84 1.83
CA PHE A 51 -4.91 -3.78 2.72
C PHE A 51 -5.08 -2.63 3.72
N PHE A 52 -5.03 -2.95 5.00
CA PHE A 52 -5.09 -1.97 6.08
C PHE A 52 -3.70 -1.69 6.62
N PHE A 53 -3.30 -0.42 6.57
CA PHE A 53 -2.05 0.05 7.15
C PHE A 53 -2.35 0.88 8.39
N PRO A 54 -2.00 0.39 9.59
CA PRO A 54 -2.21 1.14 10.81
C PRO A 54 -1.33 2.40 10.82
N MET A 55 -1.92 3.53 11.19
CA MET A 55 -1.14 4.73 11.50
C MET A 55 -0.56 4.56 12.91
N ASN A 56 0.77 4.52 13.00
CA ASN A 56 1.44 4.60 14.30
C ASN A 56 1.38 6.05 14.78
N PHE A 57 0.53 6.33 15.77
CA PHE A 57 0.59 7.55 16.56
C PHE A 57 1.68 7.35 17.62
N ARG A 58 2.85 7.94 17.39
CA ARG A 58 3.91 8.06 18.39
C ARG A 58 3.98 9.49 18.90
#